data_AF-A0A7Y4TA59-F1
#
_entry.id   AF-A0A7Y4TA59-F1
#
_cell.length_a   1.000
_cell.length_b   1.000
_cell.length_c   1.000
_cell.angle_alpha   90.00
_cell.angle_beta   90.00
_cell.angle_gamma   90.00
#
_symmetry.space_group_name_H-M   'P 1'
#
loop_
_entity.id
_entity.type
_entity.pdbx_description
1 polymer ?
#
loop_
_entity_poly.entity_id
_entity_poly.type
_entity_poly.pdbx_seq_one_letter_code
_entity_poly.pdbx_strand_id
1 'polypeptide(L)'
;MNNLNSILFVLTEVKNRNSATQYDENEIIAQVQSHVTHKSTTVFKIVSIVGGLLSVAAFLSILFISNIFNSGFSMLTLGVLLYFSSIYLGIKSSQLYLDSLSFGLYMSSIFLIAIGLKEFDLKEIQISVIISILSLTTISIVKDYILIYISILIFFISLTIIIFESEIENILQPALAILVWIIVLLMSNESKVLARRNGLSLRFGPIVSGLTTVVSMGIIFVLRLGTRTEPDTLIAFSTIVIIAAFSYLIFTELEQRFDKLDKNRLIMYTVIGGLALVPSIFCLSIPASIVILFLGFIFGHRMFFLLGILLTIYCIGQYYYNLEFTLLTKSILMFITGLLFLIIYFVVNYQRNESTS
;
A
#
# COMPACT_ATOMS: atom_id res chain seq x y z
N MET A 1 2.81 -12.93 27.44
CA MET A 1 2.84 -11.87 28.48
C MET A 1 1.92 -10.75 28.03
N ASN A 2 0.91 -10.41 28.84
CA ASN A 2 -0.16 -9.49 28.46
C ASN A 2 0.40 -8.10 28.11
N ASN A 3 0.01 -7.57 26.94
CA ASN A 3 0.35 -6.22 26.46
C ASN A 3 0.18 -5.12 27.53
N LEU A 4 -0.76 -5.32 28.45
CA LEU A 4 -1.06 -4.37 29.53
C LEU A 4 0.11 -4.27 30.55
N ASN A 5 0.75 -5.39 30.89
CA ASN A 5 1.84 -5.42 31.86
C ASN A 5 3.12 -4.81 31.29
N SER A 6 3.38 -5.00 29.99
CA SER A 6 4.51 -4.34 29.32
C SER A 6 4.32 -2.83 29.19
N ILE A 7 3.08 -2.36 28.98
CA ILE A 7 2.77 -0.94 28.89
C ILE A 7 2.85 -0.28 30.28
N LEU A 8 2.32 -0.93 31.31
CA LEU A 8 2.50 -0.48 32.71
C LEU A 8 3.97 -0.40 33.10
N PHE A 9 4.79 -1.38 32.69
CA PHE A 9 6.22 -1.36 32.93
C PHE A 9 6.91 -0.16 32.27
N VAL A 10 6.59 0.12 31.00
CA VAL A 10 7.14 1.28 30.26
C VAL A 10 6.67 2.61 30.87
N LEU A 11 5.40 2.74 31.25
CA LEU A 11 4.88 3.94 31.92
C LEU A 11 5.60 4.17 33.25
N THR A 12 5.85 3.10 34.01
CA THR A 12 6.59 3.16 35.27
C THR A 12 8.05 3.58 35.04
N GLU A 13 8.69 3.09 33.97
CA GLU A 13 10.07 3.47 33.63
C GLU A 13 10.17 4.94 33.18
N VAL A 14 9.19 5.44 32.42
CA VAL A 14 9.10 6.84 31.99
C VAL A 14 8.87 7.77 33.20
N LYS A 15 8.00 7.38 34.13
CA LYS A 15 7.77 8.10 35.41
C LYS A 15 9.06 8.23 36.23
N ASN A 16 9.86 7.17 36.27
CA ASN A 16 11.11 7.14 37.01
C ASN A 16 12.23 7.96 36.35
N ARG A 17 12.20 8.15 35.03
CA ARG A 17 13.22 8.93 34.29
C ARG A 17 12.94 10.42 34.21
N ASN A 18 11.67 10.85 34.18
CA ASN A 18 11.30 12.27 34.07
C ASN A 18 10.06 12.59 34.93
N SER A 19 10.29 13.20 36.09
CA SER A 19 9.26 13.58 37.06
C SER A 19 8.42 14.82 36.66
N ALA A 20 8.68 15.42 35.49
CA ALA A 20 8.02 16.64 35.01
C ALA A 20 6.92 16.41 33.96
N THR A 21 6.77 15.20 33.42
CA THR A 21 5.72 14.89 32.44
C THR A 21 4.44 14.42 33.14
N GLN A 22 3.42 15.28 33.17
CA GLN A 22 2.05 14.89 33.52
C GLN A 22 1.39 14.18 32.34
N TYR A 23 0.94 12.96 32.55
CA TYR A 23 0.08 12.22 31.62
C TYR A 23 -1.06 11.57 32.41
N ASP A 24 -2.25 11.52 31.80
CA ASP A 24 -3.42 10.92 32.41
C ASP A 24 -3.36 9.40 32.28
N GLU A 25 -2.91 8.75 33.34
CA GLU A 25 -2.74 7.29 33.43
C GLU A 25 -4.07 6.55 33.21
N ASN A 26 -5.19 7.15 33.63
CA ASN A 26 -6.52 6.56 33.47
C ASN A 26 -7.02 6.63 32.02
N GLU A 27 -6.73 7.72 31.32
CA GLU A 27 -7.08 7.85 29.89
C GLU A 27 -6.25 6.89 29.03
N ILE A 28 -4.95 6.72 29.35
CA ILE A 28 -4.06 5.79 28.65
C ILE A 28 -4.49 4.34 28.89
N ILE A 29 -4.80 3.97 30.15
CA ILE A 29 -5.27 2.63 30.47
C ILE A 29 -6.63 2.35 29.81
N ALA A 30 -7.55 3.32 29.77
CA ALA A 30 -8.82 3.20 29.07
C ALA A 30 -8.63 3.04 27.55
N GLN A 31 -7.73 3.81 26.92
CA GLN A 31 -7.38 3.65 25.51
C GLN A 31 -6.73 2.30 25.23
N VAL A 32 -5.82 1.82 26.08
CA VAL A 32 -5.17 0.51 25.95
C VAL A 32 -6.16 -0.62 26.17
N GLN A 33 -7.06 -0.54 27.14
CA GLN A 33 -8.11 -1.53 27.34
C GLN A 33 -9.06 -1.56 26.15
N SER A 34 -9.49 -0.40 25.62
CA SER A 34 -10.29 -0.34 24.40
C SER A 34 -9.55 -0.97 23.22
N HIS A 35 -8.24 -0.74 23.06
CA HIS A 35 -7.42 -1.34 22.01
C HIS A 35 -7.17 -2.85 22.20
N VAL A 36 -7.14 -3.34 23.44
CA VAL A 36 -6.97 -4.77 23.74
C VAL A 36 -8.30 -5.53 23.56
N THR A 37 -9.45 -4.93 23.88
CA THR A 37 -10.78 -5.50 23.56
C THR A 37 -11.10 -5.38 22.06
N HIS A 38 -10.63 -4.33 21.38
CA HIS A 38 -10.69 -4.18 19.91
C HIS A 38 -9.52 -4.82 19.19
N LYS A 39 -8.74 -5.70 19.85
CA LYS A 39 -7.77 -6.56 19.16
C LYS A 39 -8.55 -7.63 18.40
N SER A 40 -9.23 -7.20 17.34
CA SER A 40 -9.66 -8.06 16.24
C SER A 40 -8.39 -8.77 15.80
N THR A 41 -8.24 -10.03 16.18
CA THR A 41 -7.19 -10.87 15.62
C THR A 41 -7.28 -10.73 14.11
N THR A 42 -6.15 -10.65 13.41
CA THR A 42 -6.10 -10.52 11.94
C THR A 42 -7.04 -11.52 11.24
N VAL A 43 -7.29 -12.67 11.87
CA VAL A 43 -8.30 -13.67 11.52
C VAL A 43 -9.70 -13.07 11.37
N PHE A 44 -10.21 -12.29 12.33
CA PHE A 44 -11.55 -11.69 12.25
C PHE A 44 -11.68 -10.67 11.10
N LYS A 45 -10.60 -9.94 10.76
CA LYS A 45 -10.59 -9.06 9.57
C LYS A 45 -10.67 -9.86 8.27
N ILE A 46 -9.94 -10.97 8.18
CA ILE A 46 -10.00 -11.88 7.02
C ILE A 46 -11.40 -12.49 6.90
N VAL A 47 -11.98 -12.96 8.01
CA VAL A 47 -13.35 -13.52 8.03
C VAL A 47 -14.39 -12.48 7.61
N SER A 48 -14.23 -11.23 8.02
CA SER A 48 -15.10 -10.13 7.60
C SER A 48 -15.04 -9.89 6.09
N ILE A 49 -13.83 -9.87 5.50
CA ILE A 49 -13.66 -9.72 4.04
C ILE A 49 -14.26 -10.90 3.29
N VAL A 50 -13.98 -12.14 3.73
CA VAL A 50 -14.52 -13.34 3.09
C VAL A 50 -16.05 -13.38 3.19
N GLY A 51 -16.59 -13.09 4.38
CA GLY A 51 -18.03 -13.02 4.61
C GLY A 51 -18.71 -11.94 3.77
N GLY A 52 -18.08 -10.77 3.63
CA GLY A 52 -18.58 -9.71 2.76
C GLY A 52 -18.57 -10.11 1.28
N LEU A 53 -17.51 -10.75 0.78
CA LEU A 53 -17.46 -11.26 -0.60
C LEU A 53 -18.53 -12.33 -0.85
N LEU A 54 -18.72 -13.26 0.09
CA LEU A 54 -19.79 -14.25 0.02
C LEU A 54 -21.17 -13.59 0.00
N SER A 55 -21.37 -12.56 0.82
CA SER A 55 -22.61 -11.79 0.86
C SER A 55 -22.88 -11.10 -0.47
N VAL A 56 -21.86 -10.51 -1.10
CA VAL A 56 -22.00 -9.89 -2.44
C VAL A 56 -22.43 -10.93 -3.46
N ALA A 57 -21.75 -12.09 -3.50
CA ALA A 57 -22.08 -13.15 -4.44
C ALA A 57 -23.51 -13.67 -4.24
N ALA A 58 -23.90 -13.97 -3.00
CA ALA A 58 -25.25 -14.44 -2.68
C ALA A 58 -26.32 -13.38 -3.01
N PHE A 59 -26.06 -12.12 -2.65
CA PHE A 59 -26.99 -11.02 -2.89
C PHE A 59 -27.19 -10.75 -4.38
N LEU A 60 -26.11 -10.63 -5.16
CA LEU A 60 -26.20 -10.48 -6.62
C LEU A 60 -26.89 -11.69 -7.27
N SER A 61 -26.66 -12.91 -6.78
CA SER A 61 -27.35 -14.11 -7.27
C SER A 61 -28.87 -14.05 -7.04
N ILE A 62 -29.30 -13.59 -5.86
CA ILE A 62 -30.73 -13.42 -5.55
C ILE A 62 -31.35 -12.36 -6.46
N LEU A 63 -30.66 -11.23 -6.68
CA LEU A 63 -31.14 -10.18 -7.59
C LEU A 63 -31.28 -10.69 -9.03
N PHE A 64 -30.37 -11.58 -9.46
CA PHE A 64 -30.40 -12.22 -10.77
C PHE A 64 -31.63 -13.11 -10.93
N ILE A 65 -31.87 -13.99 -9.95
CA ILE A 65 -33.06 -14.84 -9.92
C ILE A 65 -34.35 -14.01 -9.85
N SER A 66 -34.31 -12.86 -9.18
CA SER A 66 -35.45 -11.96 -9.01
C SER A 66 -35.76 -11.11 -10.26
N ASN A 67 -35.02 -11.30 -11.37
CA ASN A 67 -35.18 -10.53 -12.62
C ASN A 67 -35.02 -9.01 -12.46
N ILE A 68 -34.37 -8.55 -11.39
CA ILE A 68 -34.11 -7.11 -11.15
C ILE A 68 -33.07 -6.57 -12.15
N PHE A 69 -32.26 -7.45 -12.74
CA PHE A 69 -31.34 -7.14 -13.81
C PHE A 69 -32.01 -6.91 -15.18
N ASN A 70 -33.34 -7.00 -15.28
CA ASN A 70 -34.03 -6.78 -16.55
C ASN A 70 -34.33 -5.30 -16.83
N SER A 71 -34.00 -4.40 -15.90
CA SER A 71 -34.16 -2.96 -16.11
C SER A 71 -32.98 -2.19 -15.50
N GLY A 72 -32.31 -1.41 -16.34
CA GLY A 72 -31.19 -0.56 -15.94
C GLY A 72 -31.59 0.47 -14.89
N PHE A 73 -32.84 0.94 -14.95
CA PHE A 73 -33.41 1.84 -13.96
C PHE A 73 -33.54 1.18 -12.58
N SER A 74 -33.99 -0.08 -12.49
CA SER A 74 -34.05 -0.78 -11.20
C SER A 74 -32.66 -1.05 -10.63
N MET A 75 -31.68 -1.36 -11.48
CA MET A 75 -30.29 -1.54 -11.04
C MET A 75 -29.69 -0.25 -10.49
N LEU A 76 -29.88 0.89 -11.17
CA LEU A 76 -29.36 2.18 -10.71
C LEU A 76 -30.02 2.63 -9.40
N THR A 77 -31.34 2.57 -9.34
CA THR A 77 -32.07 3.02 -8.14
C THR A 77 -31.70 2.18 -6.91
N LEU A 78 -31.63 0.86 -7.06
CA LEU A 78 -31.21 -0.03 -5.98
C LEU A 78 -29.73 0.16 -5.65
N GLY A 79 -28.86 0.29 -6.66
CA GLY A 79 -27.44 0.56 -6.47
C GLY A 79 -27.18 1.84 -5.67
N VAL A 80 -27.82 2.95 -6.03
CA VAL A 80 -27.70 4.23 -5.31
C VAL A 80 -28.20 4.11 -3.86
N LEU A 81 -29.32 3.40 -3.63
CA LEU A 81 -29.84 3.16 -2.28
C LEU A 81 -28.84 2.37 -1.43
N LEU A 82 -28.26 1.29 -1.96
CA LEU A 82 -27.26 0.49 -1.25
C LEU A 82 -25.97 1.29 -0.99
N TYR A 83 -25.57 2.16 -1.92
CA TYR A 83 -24.41 3.03 -1.76
C TYR A 83 -24.57 3.95 -0.55
N PHE A 84 -25.68 4.69 -0.45
CA PHE A 84 -25.93 5.55 0.71
C PHE A 84 -26.08 4.76 2.01
N SER A 85 -26.70 3.58 1.94
CA SER A 85 -26.81 2.68 3.09
C SER A 85 -25.43 2.22 3.59
N SER A 86 -24.51 1.91 2.67
CA SER A 86 -23.15 1.51 3.00
C SER A 86 -22.37 2.63 3.70
N ILE A 87 -22.52 3.88 3.24
CA ILE A 87 -21.88 5.05 3.85
C ILE A 87 -22.46 5.29 5.26
N TYR A 88 -23.78 5.26 5.40
CA TYR A 88 -24.44 5.47 6.68
C TYR A 88 -23.92 4.49 7.74
N LEU A 89 -23.82 3.21 7.37
CA LEU A 89 -23.27 2.17 8.24
C LEU A 89 -21.78 2.36 8.51
N GLY A 90 -20.99 2.70 7.48
CA GLY A 90 -19.54 2.94 7.62
C GLY A 90 -19.20 4.15 8.51
N ILE A 91 -20.07 5.15 8.61
CA ILE A 91 -19.91 6.27 9.55
C ILE A 91 -20.19 5.82 10.98
N LYS A 92 -21.20 4.97 11.19
CA LYS A 92 -21.68 4.56 12.52
C LYS A 92 -20.94 3.34 13.07
N SER A 93 -20.11 2.68 12.28
CA SER A 93 -19.53 1.40 12.66
C SER A 93 -18.58 1.53 13.87
N SER A 94 -18.97 0.91 14.97
CA SER A 94 -18.12 0.56 16.11
C SER A 94 -18.01 -0.95 16.32
N GLN A 95 -18.71 -1.74 15.49
CA GLN A 95 -18.93 -3.18 15.67
C GLN A 95 -18.56 -3.95 14.40
N LEU A 96 -17.79 -5.03 14.56
CA LEU A 96 -17.18 -5.81 13.45
C LEU A 96 -18.18 -6.37 12.42
N TYR A 97 -19.42 -6.68 12.82
CA TYR A 97 -20.42 -7.19 11.89
C TYR A 97 -20.98 -6.10 10.98
N LEU A 98 -21.01 -4.84 11.44
CA LEU A 98 -21.43 -3.71 10.63
C LEU A 98 -20.37 -3.40 9.55
N ASP A 99 -19.09 -3.64 9.83
CA ASP A 99 -18.01 -3.49 8.82
C ASP A 99 -18.16 -4.48 7.66
N SER A 100 -18.51 -5.73 7.95
CA SER A 100 -18.74 -6.75 6.91
C SER A 100 -19.96 -6.40 6.04
N LEU A 101 -21.01 -5.88 6.67
CA LEU A 101 -22.26 -5.53 6.00
C LEU A 101 -22.10 -4.23 5.19
N SER A 102 -21.42 -3.21 5.72
CA SER A 102 -21.11 -1.97 5.00
C SER A 102 -20.33 -2.27 3.72
N PHE A 103 -19.29 -3.11 3.82
CA PHE A 103 -18.50 -3.58 2.69
C PHE A 103 -19.34 -4.34 1.66
N GLY A 104 -20.16 -5.30 2.10
CA GLY A 104 -21.01 -6.09 1.19
C GLY A 104 -22.00 -5.23 0.41
N LEU A 105 -22.65 -4.27 1.09
CA LEU A 105 -23.54 -3.31 0.45
C LEU A 105 -22.80 -2.41 -0.54
N TYR A 106 -21.61 -1.93 -0.17
CA TYR A 106 -20.80 -1.06 -1.01
C TYR A 106 -20.36 -1.75 -2.31
N MET A 107 -19.79 -2.95 -2.22
CA MET A 107 -19.41 -3.71 -3.42
C MET A 107 -20.61 -4.00 -4.31
N SER A 108 -21.72 -4.45 -3.73
CA SER A 108 -22.95 -4.71 -4.48
C SER A 108 -23.47 -3.45 -5.17
N SER A 109 -23.39 -2.29 -4.48
CA SER A 109 -23.79 -1.00 -5.04
C SER A 109 -22.97 -0.62 -6.27
N ILE A 110 -21.65 -0.78 -6.21
CA ILE A 110 -20.76 -0.41 -7.32
C ILE A 110 -21.00 -1.31 -8.52
N PHE A 111 -21.20 -2.62 -8.31
CA PHE A 111 -21.56 -3.55 -9.37
C PHE A 111 -22.88 -3.16 -10.05
N LEU A 112 -23.93 -2.88 -9.27
CA LEU A 112 -25.25 -2.53 -9.81
C LEU A 112 -25.24 -1.18 -10.52
N ILE A 113 -24.52 -0.19 -9.98
CA ILE A 113 -24.35 1.11 -10.64
C ILE A 113 -23.60 0.92 -11.96
N ALA A 114 -22.51 0.15 -11.97
CA ALA A 114 -21.74 -0.09 -13.19
C ALA A 114 -22.57 -0.76 -14.30
N ILE A 115 -23.30 -1.83 -13.96
CA ILE A 115 -24.15 -2.56 -14.92
C ILE A 115 -25.33 -1.69 -15.36
N GLY A 116 -26.00 -1.02 -14.41
CA GLY A 116 -27.11 -0.13 -14.71
C GLY A 116 -26.72 1.01 -15.64
N LEU A 117 -25.56 1.65 -15.42
CA LEU A 117 -25.04 2.70 -16.31
C LEU A 117 -24.70 2.17 -17.71
N LYS A 118 -24.19 0.93 -17.80
CA LYS A 118 -23.90 0.28 -19.08
C LYS A 118 -25.17 0.04 -19.91
N GLU A 119 -26.31 -0.22 -19.27
CA GLU A 119 -27.61 -0.38 -19.95
C GLU A 119 -28.16 0.94 -20.52
N PHE A 120 -27.68 2.09 -20.04
CA PHE A 120 -27.96 3.40 -20.63
C PHE A 120 -26.95 3.79 -21.74
N ASP A 121 -26.25 2.81 -22.33
CA ASP A 121 -25.25 2.98 -23.39
C ASP A 121 -24.10 3.95 -23.05
N LEU A 122 -23.79 4.11 -21.75
CA LEU A 122 -22.62 4.89 -21.32
C LEU A 122 -21.32 4.15 -21.63
N LYS A 123 -20.32 4.90 -22.09
CA LYS A 123 -18.99 4.35 -22.40
C LYS A 123 -18.26 3.95 -21.11
N GLU A 124 -17.38 2.96 -21.19
CA GLU A 124 -16.64 2.42 -20.04
C GLU A 124 -15.81 3.50 -19.31
N ILE A 125 -15.28 4.48 -20.05
CA ILE A 125 -14.60 5.67 -19.48
C ILE A 125 -15.56 6.46 -18.57
N GLN A 126 -16.78 6.74 -19.03
CA GLN A 126 -17.75 7.54 -18.27
C GLN A 126 -18.18 6.81 -16.99
N ILE A 127 -18.41 5.49 -17.10
CA ILE A 127 -18.73 4.64 -15.95
C ILE A 127 -17.57 4.66 -14.93
N SER A 128 -16.34 4.50 -15.41
CA SER A 128 -15.14 4.51 -14.55
C SER A 128 -14.94 5.86 -13.86
N VAL A 129 -15.21 6.97 -14.53
CA VAL A 129 -15.18 8.31 -13.92
C VAL A 129 -16.21 8.42 -12.79
N ILE A 130 -17.45 7.96 -13.00
CA ILE A 130 -18.49 7.99 -11.97
C ILE A 130 -18.08 7.13 -10.76
N ILE A 131 -17.58 5.92 -10.97
CA ILE A 131 -17.10 5.03 -9.91
C ILE A 131 -15.92 5.64 -9.15
N SER A 132 -15.01 6.34 -9.84
CA SER A 132 -13.88 7.05 -9.20
C SER A 132 -14.37 8.17 -8.27
N ILE A 133 -15.43 8.89 -8.64
CA ILE A 133 -16.02 9.95 -7.81
C ILE A 133 -16.73 9.34 -6.59
N LEU A 134 -17.47 8.24 -6.77
CA LEU A 134 -18.13 7.54 -5.67
C LEU A 134 -17.11 6.97 -4.66
N SER A 135 -16.02 6.38 -5.15
CA SER A 135 -14.95 5.89 -4.25
C SER A 135 -14.25 7.04 -3.51
N LEU A 136 -13.97 8.16 -4.16
CA LEU A 136 -13.35 9.33 -3.52
C LEU A 136 -14.26 9.96 -2.44
N THR A 137 -15.55 10.05 -2.71
CA THR A 137 -16.53 10.53 -1.72
C THR A 137 -16.63 9.58 -0.53
N THR A 138 -16.57 8.27 -0.75
CA THR A 138 -16.55 7.27 0.34
C THR A 138 -15.31 7.42 1.23
N ILE A 139 -14.11 7.54 0.65
CA ILE A 139 -12.84 7.78 1.37
C ILE A 139 -12.91 9.06 2.23
N SER A 140 -13.59 10.09 1.71
CA SER A 140 -13.67 11.41 2.35
C SER A 140 -14.64 11.46 3.53
N ILE A 141 -15.65 10.59 3.55
CA ILE A 141 -16.74 10.64 4.54
C ILE A 141 -16.54 9.57 5.64
N VAL A 142 -16.20 8.35 5.24
CA VAL A 142 -16.22 7.18 6.13
C VAL A 142 -14.99 7.12 7.04
N LYS A 143 -15.11 6.40 8.17
CA LYS A 143 -14.03 6.13 9.13
C LYS A 143 -13.72 4.64 9.28
N ASP A 144 -14.60 3.76 8.81
CA ASP A 144 -14.40 2.31 8.76
C ASP A 144 -13.15 1.95 7.93
N TYR A 145 -12.27 1.16 8.55
CA TYR A 145 -11.02 0.70 7.97
C TYR A 145 -11.23 -0.10 6.67
N ILE A 146 -12.16 -1.06 6.69
CA ILE A 146 -12.36 -2.00 5.57
C ILE A 146 -12.92 -1.25 4.37
N LEU A 147 -13.91 -0.39 4.61
CA LEU A 147 -14.55 0.37 3.55
C LEU A 147 -13.58 1.35 2.87
N ILE A 148 -12.79 2.11 3.65
CA ILE A 148 -11.77 3.01 3.09
C ILE A 148 -10.75 2.24 2.24
N TYR A 149 -10.27 1.11 2.76
CA TYR A 149 -9.30 0.27 2.07
C TYR A 149 -9.82 -0.21 0.69
N ILE A 150 -11.05 -0.74 0.64
CA ILE A 150 -11.67 -1.18 -0.62
C ILE A 150 -11.98 -0.01 -1.55
N SER A 151 -12.44 1.13 -1.03
CA SER A 151 -12.66 2.32 -1.87
C SER A 151 -11.37 2.79 -2.55
N ILE A 152 -10.21 2.70 -1.88
CA ILE A 152 -8.92 3.03 -2.51
C ILE A 152 -8.61 2.04 -3.65
N LEU A 153 -8.80 0.74 -3.43
CA LEU A 153 -8.60 -0.25 -4.49
C LEU A 153 -9.49 0.04 -5.70
N ILE A 154 -10.79 0.28 -5.48
CA ILE A 154 -11.73 0.56 -6.56
C ILE A 154 -11.40 1.86 -7.28
N PHE A 155 -11.01 2.91 -6.54
CA PHE A 155 -10.58 4.17 -7.13
C PHE A 155 -9.43 3.96 -8.12
N PHE A 156 -8.38 3.24 -7.71
CA PHE A 156 -7.24 2.99 -8.58
C PHE A 156 -7.53 2.02 -9.72
N ILE A 157 -8.37 1.00 -9.50
CA ILE A 157 -8.85 0.14 -10.60
C ILE A 157 -9.60 0.97 -11.65
N SER A 158 -10.49 1.86 -11.21
CA SER A 158 -11.23 2.75 -12.12
C SER A 158 -10.32 3.72 -12.87
N LEU A 159 -9.27 4.25 -12.22
CA LEU A 159 -8.25 5.05 -12.88
C LEU A 159 -7.46 4.24 -13.91
N THR A 160 -7.11 2.99 -13.61
CA THR A 160 -6.44 2.12 -14.58
C THR A 160 -7.31 1.91 -15.81
N ILE A 161 -8.61 1.62 -15.65
CA ILE A 161 -9.54 1.48 -16.79
C ILE A 161 -9.57 2.76 -17.64
N ILE A 162 -9.63 3.94 -17.01
CA ILE A 162 -9.58 5.23 -17.73
C ILE A 162 -8.30 5.36 -18.56
N ILE A 163 -7.15 4.97 -18.02
CA ILE A 163 -5.84 5.04 -18.71
C ILE A 163 -5.83 4.12 -19.94
N PHE A 164 -6.34 2.89 -19.84
CA PHE A 164 -6.37 1.94 -20.96
C PHE A 164 -7.33 2.38 -22.06
N GLU A 165 -8.56 2.71 -21.67
CA GLU A 165 -9.59 3.12 -22.63
C GLU A 165 -9.27 4.45 -23.33
N SER A 166 -8.40 5.27 -22.74
CA SER A 166 -7.92 6.51 -23.35
C SER A 166 -6.62 6.32 -24.16
N GLU A 167 -6.11 5.09 -24.31
CA GLU A 167 -4.88 4.77 -25.04
C GLU A 167 -3.62 5.52 -24.55
N ILE A 168 -3.60 5.94 -23.27
CA ILE A 168 -2.51 6.70 -22.63
C ILE A 168 -1.68 5.85 -21.66
N GLU A 169 -1.45 4.58 -22.01
CA GLU A 169 -0.77 3.58 -21.15
C GLU A 169 0.60 4.03 -20.63
N ASN A 170 1.30 4.90 -21.37
CA ASN A 170 2.60 5.47 -20.99
C ASN A 170 2.58 6.24 -19.67
N ILE A 171 1.41 6.71 -19.21
CA ILE A 171 1.25 7.44 -17.93
C ILE A 171 1.26 6.49 -16.72
N LEU A 172 1.02 5.18 -16.92
CA LEU A 172 0.89 4.21 -15.84
C LEU A 172 2.16 4.11 -14.97
N GLN A 173 3.32 4.09 -15.61
CA GLN A 173 4.63 3.98 -14.94
C GLN A 173 4.98 5.24 -14.12
N PRO A 174 4.90 6.47 -14.66
CA PRO A 174 5.13 7.67 -13.86
C PRO A 174 4.07 7.83 -12.76
N ALA A 175 2.82 7.44 -12.99
CA ALA A 175 1.80 7.43 -11.94
C ALA A 175 2.18 6.50 -10.78
N LEU A 176 2.68 5.29 -11.08
CA LEU A 176 3.17 4.36 -10.05
C LEU A 176 4.38 4.90 -9.30
N ALA A 177 5.33 5.53 -9.99
CA ALA A 177 6.49 6.16 -9.35
C ALA A 177 6.06 7.25 -8.36
N ILE A 178 5.10 8.09 -8.75
CA ILE A 178 4.51 9.12 -7.88
C ILE A 178 3.83 8.48 -6.66
N LEU A 179 3.07 7.39 -6.84
CA LEU A 179 2.42 6.68 -5.73
C LEU A 179 3.43 6.09 -4.74
N VAL A 180 4.52 5.49 -5.22
CA VAL A 180 5.61 5.02 -4.36
C VAL A 180 6.17 6.18 -3.54
N TRP A 181 6.41 7.33 -4.19
CA TRP A 181 6.91 8.53 -3.52
C TRP A 181 5.95 9.05 -2.44
N ILE A 182 4.64 9.07 -2.72
CA ILE A 182 3.60 9.45 -1.75
C ILE A 182 3.62 8.50 -0.54
N ILE A 183 3.73 7.19 -0.75
CA ILE A 183 3.79 6.22 0.36
C ILE A 183 5.01 6.46 1.23
N VAL A 184 6.19 6.69 0.62
CA VAL A 184 7.42 7.00 1.34
C VAL A 184 7.22 8.24 2.21
N LEU A 185 6.69 9.33 1.66
CA LEU A 185 6.45 10.57 2.42
C LEU A 185 5.44 10.40 3.56
N LEU A 186 4.37 9.62 3.33
CA LEU A 186 3.36 9.35 4.35
C LEU A 186 3.95 8.55 5.52
N MET A 187 4.74 7.52 5.22
CA MET A 187 5.35 6.65 6.23
C MET A 187 6.48 7.38 6.99
N SER A 188 7.38 8.08 6.29
CA SER A 188 8.44 8.86 6.93
C SER A 188 7.92 9.97 7.87
N ASN A 189 6.67 10.42 7.69
CA ASN A 189 6.02 11.40 8.57
C ASN A 189 4.91 10.81 9.44
N GLU A 190 4.84 9.48 9.60
CA GLU A 190 3.78 8.78 10.33
C GLU A 190 3.56 9.39 11.73
N SER A 191 4.64 9.59 12.49
CA SER A 191 4.57 10.16 13.86
C SER A 191 3.91 11.55 13.90
N LYS A 192 4.24 12.42 12.93
CA LYS A 192 3.67 13.76 12.82
C LYS A 192 2.20 13.73 12.40
N VAL A 193 1.85 12.83 11.48
CA VAL A 193 0.49 12.67 10.98
C VAL A 193 -0.43 12.14 12.08
N LEU A 194 0.02 11.14 12.84
CA LEU A 194 -0.72 10.58 13.97
C LEU A 194 -0.84 11.58 15.13
N ALA A 195 0.18 12.41 15.38
CA ALA A 195 0.16 13.43 16.41
C ALA A 195 -0.89 14.53 16.17
N ARG A 196 -1.29 14.79 14.91
CA ARG A 196 -2.22 15.88 14.56
C ARG A 196 -3.66 15.63 15.02
N ARG A 197 -4.01 14.40 15.46
CA ARG A 197 -5.34 13.99 15.97
C ARG A 197 -6.54 14.47 15.13
N ASN A 198 -6.36 14.61 13.82
CA ASN A 198 -7.38 15.07 12.89
C ASN A 198 -8.03 13.89 12.14
N GLY A 199 -9.01 14.15 11.28
CA GLY A 199 -9.66 13.09 10.48
C GLY A 199 -8.70 12.24 9.64
N LEU A 200 -7.54 12.80 9.24
CA LEU A 200 -6.51 12.08 8.48
C LEU A 200 -5.74 11.07 9.36
N SER A 201 -5.51 11.38 10.64
CA SER A 201 -4.89 10.45 11.59
C SER A 201 -5.70 9.15 11.78
N LEU A 202 -7.04 9.27 11.80
CA LEU A 202 -7.94 8.11 11.92
C LEU A 202 -7.96 7.24 10.66
N ARG A 203 -7.72 7.84 9.49
CA ARG A 203 -7.76 7.18 8.18
C ARG A 203 -6.38 6.76 7.67
N PHE A 204 -5.32 7.10 8.39
CA PHE A 204 -3.95 6.88 7.94
C PHE A 204 -3.65 5.40 7.69
N GLY A 205 -4.00 4.53 8.64
CA GLY A 205 -3.80 3.08 8.53
C GLY A 205 -4.41 2.47 7.25
N PRO A 206 -5.73 2.61 7.00
CA PRO A 206 -6.35 2.04 5.81
C PRO A 206 -5.82 2.68 4.53
N ILE A 207 -5.52 3.99 4.53
CA ILE A 207 -4.95 4.70 3.38
C ILE A 207 -3.60 4.11 2.97
N VAL A 208 -2.67 4.00 3.92
CA VAL A 208 -1.33 3.46 3.65
C VAL A 208 -1.43 2.01 3.19
N SER A 209 -2.23 1.17 3.84
CA SER A 209 -2.42 -0.22 3.42
C SER A 209 -3.06 -0.33 2.03
N GLY A 210 -4.04 0.53 1.71
CA GLY A 210 -4.67 0.56 0.39
C GLY A 210 -3.64 0.93 -0.68
N LEU A 211 -2.91 2.02 -0.48
CA LEU A 211 -1.90 2.49 -1.41
C LEU A 211 -0.77 1.47 -1.63
N THR A 212 -0.27 0.81 -0.57
CA THR A 212 0.76 -0.24 -0.74
C THR A 212 0.25 -1.42 -1.54
N THR A 213 -1.01 -1.83 -1.33
CA THR A 213 -1.61 -2.90 -2.15
C THR A 213 -1.83 -2.48 -3.60
N VAL A 214 -2.29 -1.25 -3.86
CA VAL A 214 -2.41 -0.69 -5.22
C VAL A 214 -1.06 -0.68 -5.92
N VAL A 215 -0.02 -0.16 -5.28
CA VAL A 215 1.32 -0.13 -5.87
C VAL A 215 1.83 -1.54 -6.14
N SER A 216 1.60 -2.50 -5.23
CA SER A 216 2.01 -3.89 -5.46
C SER A 216 1.31 -4.54 -6.66
N MET A 217 0.01 -4.32 -6.81
CA MET A 217 -0.76 -4.79 -7.97
C MET A 217 -0.29 -4.08 -9.24
N GLY A 218 -0.05 -2.77 -9.18
CA GLY A 218 0.45 -1.96 -10.28
C GLY A 218 1.83 -2.39 -10.76
N ILE A 219 2.74 -2.75 -9.85
CA ILE A 219 4.06 -3.31 -10.18
C ILE A 219 3.92 -4.63 -10.96
N ILE A 220 3.06 -5.54 -10.49
CA ILE A 220 2.80 -6.82 -11.17
C ILE A 220 2.18 -6.57 -12.55
N PHE A 221 1.26 -5.62 -12.62
CA PHE A 221 0.52 -5.30 -13.83
C PHE A 221 1.44 -4.67 -14.90
N VAL A 222 2.24 -3.66 -14.56
CA VAL A 222 3.27 -3.09 -15.45
C VAL A 222 4.26 -4.16 -15.94
N LEU A 223 4.67 -5.07 -15.05
CA LEU A 223 5.60 -6.14 -15.42
C LEU A 223 4.98 -7.14 -16.41
N ARG A 224 3.66 -7.37 -16.34
CA ARG A 224 2.93 -8.28 -17.23
C ARG A 224 2.57 -7.67 -18.58
N LEU A 225 2.34 -6.36 -18.65
CA LEU A 225 2.21 -5.67 -19.94
C LEU A 225 3.46 -5.85 -20.80
N GLY A 226 4.58 -6.19 -20.16
CA GLY A 226 5.85 -6.42 -20.81
C GLY A 226 6.41 -5.12 -21.35
N THR A 227 7.66 -5.16 -21.74
CA THR A 227 8.36 -4.15 -22.55
C THR A 227 7.76 -4.08 -23.96
N ARG A 228 6.43 -3.98 -24.09
CA ARG A 228 5.72 -3.74 -25.36
C ARG A 228 6.01 -2.36 -25.90
N THR A 229 6.53 -1.47 -25.07
CA THR A 229 7.15 -0.23 -25.51
C THR A 229 8.66 -0.45 -25.60
N GLU A 230 9.22 -0.07 -26.75
CA GLU A 230 10.64 0.29 -26.95
C GLU A 230 11.22 0.97 -25.69
N PRO A 231 12.55 0.95 -25.44
CA PRO A 231 13.17 1.62 -24.30
C PRO A 231 12.73 3.09 -24.22
N ASP A 232 11.70 3.31 -23.42
CA ASP A 232 10.97 4.57 -23.41
C ASP A 232 11.62 5.48 -22.38
N THR A 233 11.88 6.72 -22.76
CA THR A 233 12.51 7.73 -21.88
C THR A 233 11.70 7.92 -20.58
N LEU A 234 10.39 7.69 -20.63
CA LEU A 234 9.47 7.71 -19.50
C LEU A 234 9.70 6.58 -18.49
N ILE A 235 10.14 5.40 -18.93
CA ILE A 235 10.48 4.28 -18.03
C ILE A 235 11.68 4.70 -17.17
N ALA A 236 12.75 5.18 -17.81
CA ALA A 236 13.97 5.61 -17.14
C ALA A 236 13.71 6.78 -16.18
N PHE A 237 12.88 7.75 -16.58
CA PHE A 237 12.49 8.84 -15.69
C PHE A 237 11.73 8.31 -14.45
N SER A 238 10.77 7.42 -14.66
CA SER A 238 9.99 6.82 -13.57
C SER A 238 10.86 6.01 -12.61
N THR A 239 11.87 5.28 -13.11
CA THR A 239 12.80 4.54 -12.26
C THR A 239 13.71 5.46 -11.45
N ILE A 240 14.20 6.56 -12.05
CA ILE A 240 14.97 7.59 -11.33
C ILE A 240 14.15 8.19 -10.19
N VAL A 241 12.86 8.46 -10.40
CA VAL A 241 11.96 8.97 -9.35
C VAL A 241 11.86 7.98 -8.18
N ILE A 242 11.78 6.67 -8.46
CA ILE A 242 11.75 5.64 -7.40
C ILE A 242 13.10 5.52 -6.70
N ILE A 243 14.21 5.59 -7.42
CA ILE A 243 15.56 5.59 -6.81
C ILE A 243 15.72 6.80 -5.89
N ALA A 244 15.24 7.98 -6.30
CA ALA A 244 15.22 9.17 -5.46
C ALA A 244 14.33 8.99 -4.22
N ALA A 245 13.17 8.32 -4.36
CA ALA A 245 12.30 7.95 -3.23
C ALA A 245 13.06 7.08 -2.22
N PHE A 246 13.77 6.07 -2.71
CA PHE A 246 14.55 5.15 -1.91
C PHE A 246 15.70 5.85 -1.18
N SER A 247 16.46 6.69 -1.89
CA SER A 247 17.54 7.49 -1.30
C SER A 247 17.03 8.45 -0.22
N TYR A 248 15.88 9.09 -0.43
CA TYR A 248 15.23 9.94 0.57
C TYR A 248 14.81 9.13 1.82
N LEU A 249 14.24 7.95 1.62
CA LEU A 249 13.87 7.04 2.70
C LEU A 249 15.09 6.62 3.54
N ILE A 250 16.20 6.25 2.90
CA ILE A 250 17.44 5.92 3.63
C ILE A 250 17.96 7.14 4.39
N PHE A 251 17.97 8.32 3.75
CA PHE A 251 18.48 9.55 4.36
C PHE A 251 17.73 9.88 5.64
N THR A 252 16.39 9.93 5.57
CA THR A 252 15.53 10.28 6.70
C THR A 252 15.64 9.29 7.85
N GLU A 253 15.71 7.99 7.56
CA GLU A 253 15.80 6.97 8.60
C GLU A 253 17.18 6.88 9.26
N LEU A 254 18.27 7.05 8.49
CA LEU A 254 19.61 7.09 9.06
C LEU A 254 19.80 8.33 9.94
N GLU A 255 19.27 9.49 9.52
CA GLU A 255 19.31 10.72 10.31
C GLU A 255 18.54 10.57 11.63
N GLN A 256 17.34 9.99 11.59
CA GLN A 256 16.51 9.81 12.79
C GLN A 256 17.04 8.74 13.77
N ARG A 257 17.70 7.69 13.27
CA ARG A 257 18.18 6.59 14.12
C ARG A 257 19.59 6.81 14.68
N PHE A 258 20.38 7.67 14.04
CA PHE A 258 21.76 7.89 14.42
C PHE A 258 22.05 9.39 14.58
N ASP A 259 21.77 9.91 15.76
CA ASP A 259 22.05 11.30 16.17
C ASP A 259 23.52 11.74 16.02
N LYS A 260 24.45 10.80 15.83
CA LYS A 260 25.91 11.02 15.79
C LYS A 260 26.60 10.56 14.50
N LEU A 261 25.86 10.29 13.41
CA LEU A 261 26.52 10.03 12.14
C LEU A 261 27.12 11.33 11.57
N ASP A 262 28.41 11.30 11.22
CA ASP A 262 29.02 12.37 10.44
C ASP A 262 28.21 12.59 9.16
N LYS A 263 27.91 13.86 8.84
CA LYS A 263 27.13 14.24 7.65
C LYS A 263 27.69 13.62 6.36
N ASN A 264 29.01 13.48 6.25
CA ASN A 264 29.67 12.85 5.11
C ASN A 264 29.40 11.34 5.03
N ARG A 265 29.37 10.62 6.16
CA ARG A 265 29.04 9.19 6.19
C ARG A 265 27.58 8.95 5.86
N LEU A 266 26.68 9.83 6.34
CA LEU A 266 25.26 9.78 6.02
C LEU A 266 25.02 9.98 4.52
N ILE A 267 25.64 10.99 3.90
CA ILE A 267 25.59 11.21 2.45
C ILE A 267 26.19 10.02 1.68
N MET A 268 27.29 9.45 2.16
CA MET A 268 27.92 8.30 1.53
C MET A 268 26.99 7.09 1.49
N TYR A 269 26.34 6.73 2.61
CA TYR A 269 25.42 5.59 2.65
C TYR A 269 24.19 5.79 1.77
N THR A 270 23.64 7.01 1.70
CA THR A 270 22.47 7.30 0.87
C THR A 270 22.79 7.27 -0.62
N VAL A 271 23.97 7.78 -1.00
CA VAL A 271 24.45 7.73 -2.38
C VAL A 271 24.73 6.29 -2.79
N ILE A 272 25.46 5.52 -1.99
CA ILE A 272 25.77 4.11 -2.28
C ILE A 272 24.47 3.29 -2.39
N GLY A 273 23.52 3.50 -1.49
CA GLY A 273 22.22 2.82 -1.52
C GLY A 273 21.41 3.12 -2.79
N GLY A 274 21.36 4.38 -3.22
CA GLY A 274 20.73 4.76 -4.49
C GLY A 274 21.46 4.19 -5.70
N LEU A 275 22.80 4.26 -5.69
CA LEU A 275 23.64 3.77 -6.78
C LEU A 275 23.52 2.26 -6.98
N ALA A 276 23.27 1.50 -5.92
CA ALA A 276 23.03 0.05 -5.99
C ALA A 276 21.79 -0.32 -6.83
N LEU A 277 20.82 0.60 -6.98
CA LEU A 277 19.60 0.37 -7.77
C LEU A 277 19.70 0.85 -9.22
N VAL A 278 20.76 1.59 -9.57
CA VAL A 278 21.02 2.09 -10.93
C VAL A 278 21.08 0.99 -12.01
N PRO A 279 21.61 -0.23 -11.75
CA PRO A 279 21.55 -1.31 -12.75
C PRO A 279 20.12 -1.68 -13.19
N SER A 280 19.10 -1.26 -12.42
CA SER A 280 17.68 -1.50 -12.72
C SER A 280 16.98 -0.34 -13.41
N ILE A 281 17.69 0.64 -14.01
CA ILE A 281 17.08 1.81 -14.68
C ILE A 281 16.01 1.42 -15.72
N PHE A 282 16.20 0.30 -16.41
CA PHE A 282 15.28 -0.17 -17.44
C PHE A 282 14.11 -1.02 -16.91
N CYS A 283 14.02 -1.22 -15.58
CA CYS A 283 12.97 -1.99 -14.95
C CYS A 283 12.46 -1.28 -13.69
N LEU A 284 11.29 -0.63 -13.78
CA LEU A 284 10.64 0.05 -12.66
C LEU A 284 10.31 -0.88 -11.49
N SER A 285 9.95 -2.12 -11.80
CA SER A 285 9.39 -3.08 -10.84
C SER A 285 10.37 -3.48 -9.74
N ILE A 286 11.67 -3.63 -10.07
CA ILE A 286 12.70 -4.02 -9.10
C ILE A 286 12.90 -2.96 -8.00
N PRO A 287 13.30 -1.70 -8.31
CA PRO A 287 13.50 -0.69 -7.29
C PRO A 287 12.20 -0.40 -6.52
N ALA A 288 11.03 -0.45 -7.18
CA ALA A 288 9.74 -0.27 -6.50
C ALA A 288 9.48 -1.35 -5.45
N SER A 289 9.73 -2.62 -5.78
CA SER A 289 9.57 -3.74 -4.84
C SER A 289 10.51 -3.63 -3.62
N ILE A 290 11.75 -3.19 -3.86
CA ILE A 290 12.75 -3.00 -2.80
C ILE A 290 12.33 -1.88 -1.85
N VAL A 291 11.78 -0.78 -2.36
CA VAL A 291 11.22 0.30 -1.52
C VAL A 291 10.12 -0.24 -0.59
N ILE A 292 9.18 -1.06 -1.11
CA ILE A 292 8.12 -1.67 -0.30
C ILE A 292 8.69 -2.59 0.78
N LEU A 293 9.68 -3.42 0.42
CA LEU A 293 10.39 -4.28 1.37
C LEU A 293 11.03 -3.45 2.49
N PHE A 294 11.75 -2.39 2.14
CA PHE A 294 12.41 -1.51 3.10
C PHE A 294 11.42 -0.78 4.00
N LEU A 295 10.32 -0.27 3.46
CA LEU A 295 9.23 0.32 4.24
C LEU A 295 8.70 -0.68 5.28
N GLY A 296 8.44 -1.93 4.86
CA GLY A 296 8.00 -2.98 5.79
C GLY A 296 9.01 -3.29 6.89
N PHE A 297 10.31 -3.27 6.56
CA PHE A 297 11.39 -3.52 7.51
C PHE A 297 11.56 -2.39 8.52
N ILE A 298 11.62 -1.14 8.04
CA ILE A 298 11.88 0.06 8.86
C ILE A 298 10.76 0.30 9.86
N PHE A 299 9.51 0.30 9.38
CA PHE A 299 8.33 0.59 10.18
C PHE A 299 7.78 -0.65 10.92
N GLY A 300 8.42 -1.81 10.78
CA GLY A 300 8.03 -3.04 11.49
C GLY A 300 6.71 -3.68 11.02
N HIS A 301 6.19 -3.26 9.85
CA HIS A 301 4.96 -3.83 9.27
C HIS A 301 5.23 -5.18 8.62
N ARG A 302 4.99 -6.27 9.37
CA ARG A 302 5.20 -7.66 8.93
C ARG A 302 4.56 -7.99 7.57
N MET A 303 3.36 -7.47 7.31
CA MET A 303 2.65 -7.71 6.05
C MET A 303 3.33 -7.01 4.88
N PHE A 304 3.77 -5.76 5.04
CA PHE A 304 4.50 -5.04 3.99
C PHE A 304 5.87 -5.66 3.73
N PHE A 305 6.55 -6.12 4.78
CA PHE A 305 7.83 -6.80 4.65
C PHE A 305 7.69 -8.11 3.88
N LEU A 306 6.72 -8.95 4.25
CA LEU A 306 6.46 -10.22 3.56
C LEU A 306 6.00 -9.99 2.12
N LEU A 307 5.10 -9.02 1.90
CA LEU A 307 4.65 -8.64 0.57
C LEU A 307 5.84 -8.13 -0.26
N GLY A 308 6.70 -7.28 0.29
CA GLY A 308 7.91 -6.77 -0.36
C GLY A 308 8.86 -7.90 -0.76
N ILE A 309 9.12 -8.86 0.12
CA ILE A 309 9.93 -10.06 -0.21
C ILE A 309 9.33 -10.82 -1.40
N LEU A 310 8.03 -11.15 -1.34
CA LEU A 310 7.35 -11.87 -2.41
C LEU A 310 7.39 -11.08 -3.72
N LEU A 311 7.18 -9.76 -3.66
CA LEU A 311 7.20 -8.89 -4.82
C LEU A 311 8.61 -8.82 -5.43
N THR A 312 9.65 -8.67 -4.62
CA THR A 312 11.04 -8.64 -5.08
C THR A 312 11.44 -9.96 -5.74
N ILE A 313 11.11 -11.11 -5.13
CA ILE A 313 11.36 -12.42 -5.74
C ILE A 313 10.64 -12.54 -7.08
N TYR A 314 9.35 -12.17 -7.13
CA TYR A 314 8.56 -12.21 -8.35
C TYR A 314 9.12 -11.27 -9.43
N CYS A 315 9.48 -10.04 -9.08
CA CYS A 315 10.01 -9.04 -10.00
C CYS A 315 11.37 -9.45 -10.58
N ILE A 316 12.28 -9.94 -9.74
CA ILE A 316 13.58 -10.46 -10.20
C ILE A 316 13.37 -11.67 -11.10
N GLY A 317 12.48 -12.59 -10.71
CA GLY A 317 12.17 -13.78 -11.51
C GLY A 317 11.61 -13.43 -12.89
N GLN A 318 10.61 -12.55 -12.94
CA GLN A 318 10.04 -12.10 -14.22
C GLN A 318 11.01 -11.27 -15.05
N TYR A 319 11.80 -10.39 -14.43
CA TYR A 319 12.84 -9.65 -15.13
C TYR A 319 13.85 -10.62 -15.79
N TYR A 320 14.24 -11.68 -15.09
CA TYR A 320 15.10 -12.74 -15.62
C TYR A 320 14.48 -13.48 -16.82
N TYR A 321 13.17 -13.74 -16.80
CA TYR A 321 12.47 -14.36 -17.93
C TYR A 321 12.33 -13.40 -19.12
N ASN A 322 12.04 -12.12 -18.86
CA ASN A 322 11.85 -11.09 -19.88
C ASN A 322 13.16 -10.68 -20.57
N LEU A 323 14.32 -10.95 -19.97
CA LEU A 323 15.60 -10.79 -20.67
C LEU A 323 15.67 -11.78 -21.84
N GLU A 324 15.63 -11.30 -23.07
CA GLU A 324 15.86 -12.08 -24.31
C GLU A 324 17.32 -12.53 -24.49
N PHE A 325 18.03 -12.74 -23.38
CA PHE A 325 19.40 -13.23 -23.40
C PHE A 325 19.46 -14.75 -23.45
N THR A 326 20.54 -15.27 -24.03
CA THR A 326 20.84 -16.70 -23.96
C THR A 326 21.01 -17.13 -22.50
N LEU A 327 20.69 -18.39 -22.21
CA LEU A 327 20.89 -19.01 -20.89
C LEU A 327 22.32 -18.82 -20.35
N LEU A 328 23.31 -18.80 -21.26
CA LEU A 328 24.72 -18.58 -20.94
C LEU A 328 24.97 -17.16 -20.39
N THR A 329 24.52 -16.12 -21.11
CA THR A 329 24.70 -14.73 -20.69
C THR A 329 24.01 -14.46 -19.36
N LYS A 330 22.84 -15.07 -19.13
CA LYS A 330 22.11 -14.99 -17.86
C LYS A 330 22.90 -15.60 -16.69
N SER A 331 23.55 -16.75 -16.91
CA SER A 331 24.38 -17.40 -15.89
C SER A 331 25.62 -16.56 -15.54
N ILE A 332 26.30 -16.01 -16.55
CA ILE A 332 27.49 -15.16 -16.35
C ILE A 332 27.13 -13.88 -15.58
N LEU A 333 26.01 -13.22 -15.90
CA LEU A 333 25.53 -12.04 -15.18
C LEU A 333 25.25 -12.33 -13.70
N MET A 334 24.58 -13.45 -13.39
CA MET A 334 24.30 -13.86 -12.02
C MET A 334 25.57 -14.22 -11.25
N PHE A 335 26.55 -14.83 -11.93
CA PHE A 335 27.86 -15.13 -11.34
C PHE A 335 28.64 -13.85 -11.00
N ILE A 336 28.69 -12.88 -11.91
CA ILE A 336 29.40 -11.60 -11.71
C ILE A 336 28.75 -10.77 -10.60
N THR A 337 27.42 -10.67 -10.59
CA THR A 337 26.70 -9.95 -9.52
C THR A 337 26.89 -10.61 -8.16
N GLY A 338 26.87 -11.95 -8.09
CA GLY A 338 27.23 -12.67 -6.87
C GLY A 338 28.66 -12.39 -6.39
N LEU A 339 29.63 -12.35 -7.31
CA LEU A 339 31.02 -12.03 -7.01
C LEU A 339 31.19 -10.58 -6.52
N LEU A 340 30.45 -9.64 -7.11
CA LEU A 340 30.41 -8.24 -6.70
C LEU A 340 29.87 -8.10 -5.26
N PHE A 341 28.78 -8.80 -4.92
CA PHE A 341 28.28 -8.81 -3.54
C PHE A 341 29.29 -9.39 -2.55
N LEU A 342 30.05 -10.42 -2.95
CA LEU A 342 31.09 -11.01 -2.11
C LEU A 342 32.24 -10.02 -1.88
N ILE A 343 32.65 -9.26 -2.91
CA ILE A 343 33.63 -8.18 -2.76
C ILE A 343 33.12 -7.09 -1.82
N ILE A 344 31.87 -6.64 -1.97
CA ILE A 344 31.26 -5.65 -1.07
C ILE A 344 31.26 -6.17 0.37
N TYR A 345 30.82 -7.41 0.59
CA TYR A 345 30.82 -8.04 1.91
C TYR A 345 32.23 -8.04 2.52
N PHE A 346 33.25 -8.41 1.73
CA PHE A 346 34.62 -8.47 2.20
C PHE A 346 35.17 -7.09 2.55
N VAL A 347 34.92 -6.07 1.73
CA VAL A 347 35.34 -4.68 1.99
C VAL A 347 34.67 -4.13 3.25
N VAL A 348 33.36 -4.35 3.41
CA VAL A 348 32.62 -3.91 4.60
C VAL A 348 33.14 -4.59 5.87
N ASN A 349 33.40 -5.90 5.82
CA ASN A 349 33.94 -6.62 6.98
C ASN A 349 35.42 -6.30 7.26
N TYR A 350 36.20 -6.01 6.23
CA TYR A 350 37.58 -5.59 6.38
C TYR A 350 37.65 -4.25 7.14
N GLN A 351 36.84 -3.27 6.75
CA GLN A 351 36.74 -1.97 7.45
C GLN A 351 36.19 -2.10 8.88
N ARG A 352 35.36 -3.11 9.16
CA ARG A 352 34.85 -3.39 10.51
C ARG A 352 35.91 -3.96 11.43
N ASN A 353 36.87 -4.72 10.90
CA ASN A 353 37.97 -5.28 11.69
C ASN A 353 39.02 -4.22 12.03
N GLU A 354 39.30 -3.28 11.12
CA GLU A 354 40.21 -2.14 11.38
C GLU A 354 39.66 -1.12 12.38
N SER A 355 38.34 -1.00 12.57
CA SER A 355 37.75 -0.11 13.58
C SER A 355 37.67 -0.71 14.99
N THR A 356 38.10 -1.96 15.15
CA THR A 356 38.17 -2.69 16.44
C THR A 356 39.59 -3.01 16.92
N SER A 357 40.61 -2.57 16.17
CA SER A 357 42.03 -2.55 16.58
C SER A 357 42.47 -1.13 16.86
#